data_AF-A0A450VF87-F1
#
_entry.id   AF-A0A450VF87-F1
#
_cell.length_a   1.000
_cell.length_b   1.000
_cell.length_c   1.000
_cell.angle_alpha   90.00
_cell.angle_beta   90.00
_cell.angle_gamma   90.00
#
_symmetry.space_group_name_H-M   'P 1'
#
loop_
_entity.id
_entity.type
_entity.pdbx_description
1 polymer ?
#
loop_
_entity_poly.entity_id
_entity_poly.type
_entity_poly.pdbx_seq_one_letter_code
_entity_poly.pdbx_strand_id
1 'polypeptide(L)'
;MEPGQPQRYDYEYERLGTVVNFMVYGAFGRLRKVNVRDIRTPVDLVEEVKELLEIDYPDAKKVVLVWDNLNTHVPASLYKAFELAETRRLLDRLEIHYAPKQCLARRIPDIKTLSSKAKA
;
A
#
# COMPACT_ATOMS: atom_id res chain seq x y z
N MET A 1 9.19 -22.60 -42.50
CA MET A 1 9.51 -23.68 -41.55
C MET A 1 10.29 -24.72 -42.31
N GLU A 2 11.53 -25.00 -41.90
CA GLU A 2 12.33 -26.07 -42.48
C GLU A 2 12.23 -27.33 -41.59
N PRO A 3 12.20 -28.54 -42.17
CA PRO A 3 12.24 -29.78 -41.40
C PRO A 3 13.46 -29.81 -40.48
N GLY A 4 13.25 -30.08 -39.19
CA GLY A 4 14.32 -30.18 -38.18
C GLY A 4 14.60 -28.89 -37.39
N GLN A 5 13.96 -27.77 -37.71
CA GLN A 5 14.01 -26.58 -36.86
C GLN A 5 12.78 -26.51 -35.93
N PRO A 6 12.96 -26.47 -34.59
CA PRO A 6 11.85 -26.25 -33.67
C PRO A 6 11.26 -24.87 -33.91
N GLN A 7 9.92 -24.80 -33.86
CA GLN A 7 9.18 -23.56 -34.03
C GLN A 7 9.64 -22.53 -32.99
N ARG A 8 10.06 -21.36 -33.48
CA ARG A 8 10.46 -20.21 -32.65
C ARG A 8 9.27 -19.26 -32.56
N TYR A 9 8.96 -18.86 -31.34
CA TYR A 9 7.98 -17.82 -31.06
C TYR A 9 8.75 -16.60 -30.56
N ASP A 10 8.47 -15.44 -31.18
CA ASP A 10 8.86 -14.17 -30.60
C ASP A 10 7.74 -13.72 -29.67
N TYR A 11 8.11 -13.18 -28.50
CA TYR A 11 7.15 -12.69 -27.52
C TYR A 11 7.27 -11.17 -27.48
N GLU A 12 6.37 -10.50 -28.19
CA GLU A 12 6.22 -9.06 -28.05
C GLU A 12 5.36 -8.77 -26.83
N TYR A 13 5.83 -7.86 -25.97
CA TYR A 13 5.04 -7.36 -24.84
C TYR A 13 3.94 -6.44 -25.37
N GLU A 14 2.69 -6.88 -25.26
CA GLU A 14 1.53 -6.03 -25.49
C GLU A 14 1.07 -5.38 -24.18
N ARG A 15 1.08 -4.04 -24.13
CA ARG A 15 0.58 -3.29 -22.97
C ARG A 15 -0.94 -3.22 -23.02
N LEU A 16 -1.61 -4.01 -22.18
CA LEU A 16 -3.08 -4.09 -22.10
C LEU A 16 -3.75 -2.97 -21.28
N GLY A 17 -2.98 -2.01 -20.75
CA GLY A 17 -3.50 -0.89 -19.97
C GLY A 17 -2.64 -0.54 -18.77
N THR A 18 -3.24 0.16 -17.81
CA THR A 18 -2.61 0.51 -16.53
C THR A 18 -3.63 0.38 -15.41
N VAL A 19 -3.18 -0.11 -14.26
CA VAL A 19 -3.96 -0.25 -13.03
C VAL A 19 -3.20 0.39 -11.86
N VAL A 20 -3.91 0.62 -10.76
CA VAL A 20 -3.34 1.13 -9.52
C VAL A 20 -3.06 -0.03 -8.58
N ASN A 21 -1.82 -0.10 -8.09
CA ASN A 21 -1.41 -1.07 -7.08
C ASN A 21 -1.28 -0.39 -5.72
N PHE A 22 -2.07 -0.84 -4.75
CA PHE A 22 -1.88 -0.51 -3.34
C PHE A 22 -1.01 -1.59 -2.70
N MET A 23 0.25 -1.24 -2.43
CA MET A 23 1.22 -2.16 -1.83
C MET A 23 1.37 -1.86 -0.35
N VAL A 24 1.18 -2.87 0.49
CA VAL A 24 1.43 -2.81 1.93
C VAL A 24 2.59 -3.75 2.28
N TYR A 25 3.57 -3.21 2.99
CA TYR A 25 4.73 -3.96 3.46
C TYR A 25 4.82 -3.89 4.98
N GLY A 26 4.82 -5.06 5.63
CA GLY A 26 5.09 -5.17 7.05
C GLY A 26 6.57 -4.97 7.34
N ALA A 27 6.91 -4.02 8.21
CA ALA A 27 8.29 -3.66 8.54
C ALA A 27 9.18 -4.82 9.03
N PHE A 28 8.61 -5.96 9.46
CA PHE A 28 9.37 -7.15 9.86
C PHE A 28 9.12 -8.37 8.96
N GLY A 29 8.71 -8.11 7.70
CA GLY A 29 8.68 -9.12 6.63
C GLY A 29 7.51 -10.11 6.66
N ARG A 30 6.54 -9.95 7.57
CA ARG A 30 5.38 -10.85 7.69
C ARG A 30 4.24 -10.60 6.71
N LEU A 31 4.15 -9.38 6.16
CA LEU A 31 3.08 -9.00 5.23
C LEU A 31 3.68 -8.35 3.97
N ARG A 32 3.30 -8.86 2.81
CA ARG A 32 3.54 -8.27 1.50
C ARG A 32 2.26 -8.42 0.71
N LYS A 33 1.39 -7.42 0.80
CA LYS A 33 0.08 -7.43 0.16
C LYS A 33 0.06 -6.45 -0.99
N VAL A 34 -0.58 -6.85 -2.09
CA VAL A 34 -0.87 -5.96 -3.21
C VAL A 34 -2.35 -6.12 -3.54
N ASN A 35 -3.09 -5.04 -3.38
CA ASN A 35 -4.46 -4.93 -3.87
C ASN A 35 -4.46 -4.06 -5.13
N VAL A 36 -5.19 -4.51 -6.15
CA VAL A 36 -5.24 -3.89 -7.47
C VAL A 36 -6.59 -3.19 -7.65
N ARG A 37 -6.56 -1.94 -8.11
CA ARG A 37 -7.75 -1.12 -8.38
C ARG A 37 -7.63 -0.47 -9.75
N ASP A 38 -8.76 -0.14 -10.36
CA ASP A 38 -8.76 0.56 -11.65
C ASP A 38 -8.30 2.02 -11.52
N ILE A 39 -8.68 2.67 -10.41
CA ILE A 39 -8.34 4.06 -10.11
C ILE A 39 -7.84 4.21 -8.67
N ARG A 40 -7.25 5.37 -8.36
CA ARG A 40 -6.75 5.72 -7.03
C ARG A 40 -7.56 6.87 -6.45
N THR A 41 -8.60 6.56 -5.69
CA THR A 41 -9.39 7.55 -4.96
C THR A 41 -9.05 7.55 -3.46
N PRO A 42 -9.44 8.61 -2.71
CA PRO A 42 -9.40 8.58 -1.25
C PRO A 42 -10.22 7.45 -0.65
N VAL A 43 -11.33 7.05 -1.30
CA VAL A 43 -12.18 5.94 -0.84
C VAL A 43 -11.45 4.62 -0.97
N ASP A 44 -10.79 4.37 -2.12
CA ASP A 44 -9.98 3.16 -2.31
C ASP A 44 -8.91 3.04 -1.23
N LEU A 45 -8.16 4.12 -0.96
CA LEU A 45 -7.14 4.13 0.10
C LEU A 45 -7.73 3.75 1.46
N VAL A 46 -8.93 4.22 1.77
CA VAL A 46 -9.56 4.03 3.07
C VAL A 46 -10.09 2.61 3.24
N GLU A 47 -10.58 1.99 2.17
CA GLU A 47 -10.87 0.55 2.14
C GLU A 47 -9.61 -0.29 2.40
N GLU A 48 -8.47 0.08 1.79
CA GLU A 48 -7.19 -0.61 2.05
C GLU A 48 -6.75 -0.50 3.53
N VAL A 49 -7.00 0.66 4.16
CA VAL A 49 -6.70 0.88 5.58
C VAL A 49 -7.63 0.07 6.48
N LYS A 50 -8.92 -0.01 6.13
CA LYS A 50 -9.88 -0.83 6.87
C LYS A 50 -9.51 -2.31 6.79
N GLU A 51 -9.21 -2.81 5.59
CA GLU A 51 -8.77 -4.19 5.38
C GLU A 51 -7.48 -4.48 6.19
N LEU A 52 -6.54 -3.54 6.22
CA LEU A 52 -5.32 -3.65 7.02
C LEU A 52 -5.61 -3.83 8.52
N LEU A 53 -6.59 -3.11 9.06
CA LEU A 53 -6.92 -3.13 10.49
C LEU A 53 -7.83 -4.30 10.87
N GLU A 54 -8.72 -4.73 9.98
CA GLU A 54 -9.74 -5.72 10.28
C GLU A 54 -9.38 -7.13 9.83
N ILE A 55 -8.60 -7.27 8.76
CA ILE A 55 -8.23 -8.57 8.19
C ILE A 55 -6.77 -8.88 8.43
N ASP A 56 -5.86 -7.95 8.10
CA ASP A 56 -4.42 -8.25 8.20
C ASP A 56 -3.92 -8.19 9.65
N TYR A 57 -4.47 -7.29 10.46
CA TYR A 57 -4.10 -7.11 11.88
C TYR A 57 -5.32 -6.94 12.82
N PRO A 58 -6.28 -7.89 12.85
CA PRO A 58 -7.49 -7.79 13.66
C PRO A 58 -7.20 -7.61 15.16
N ASP A 59 -6.21 -8.34 15.68
CA ASP A 59 -5.89 -8.36 17.11
C ASP A 59 -4.96 -7.23 17.55
N ALA A 60 -4.43 -6.44 16.60
CA ALA A 60 -3.55 -5.34 16.93
C ALA A 60 -4.35 -4.20 17.57
N LYS A 61 -3.99 -3.87 18.83
CA LYS A 61 -4.55 -2.70 19.52
C LYS A 61 -4.25 -1.40 18.79
N LYS A 62 -3.05 -1.30 18.22
CA LYS A 62 -2.60 -0.15 17.44
C LYS A 62 -1.67 -0.60 16.32
N VAL A 63 -1.83 0.00 15.14
CA VAL A 63 -1.00 -0.21 13.96
C VAL A 63 -0.26 1.07 13.63
N VAL A 64 1.06 0.99 13.58
CA VAL A 64 1.93 2.09 13.11
C VAL A 64 1.97 2.05 11.59
N LEU A 65 1.28 2.99 10.97
CA LEU A 65 1.14 3.09 9.52
C LEU A 65 2.05 4.20 9.00
N VAL A 66 2.97 3.85 8.11
CA VAL A 66 3.84 4.81 7.42
C VAL A 66 3.29 5.03 6.00
N TRP A 67 2.83 6.24 5.74
CA TRP A 67 2.30 6.67 4.45
C TRP A 67 3.32 7.42 3.61
N ASP A 68 3.13 7.40 2.29
CA ASP A 68 3.81 8.34 1.39
C ASP A 68 3.18 9.74 1.47
N ASN A 69 3.87 10.75 0.95
CA ASN A 69 3.42 12.15 0.95
C ASN A 69 2.51 12.47 -0.24
N LEU A 70 1.44 11.72 -0.40
CA LEU A 70 0.46 11.94 -1.45
C LEU A 70 -0.76 12.69 -0.93
N ASN A 71 -1.41 13.49 -1.78
CA ASN A 71 -2.62 14.26 -1.44
C ASN A 71 -3.78 13.43 -0.84
N THR A 72 -3.89 12.15 -1.17
CA THR A 72 -4.92 11.27 -0.60
C THR A 72 -4.52 10.69 0.77
N HIS A 73 -3.24 10.67 1.11
CA HIS A 73 -2.70 10.10 2.35
C HIS A 73 -2.80 11.15 3.45
N VAL A 74 -4.02 11.45 3.85
CA VAL A 74 -4.32 12.39 4.94
C VAL A 74 -5.43 11.79 5.80
N PRO A 75 -5.45 12.01 7.13
CA PRO A 75 -6.50 11.48 8.00
C PRO A 75 -7.90 11.93 7.57
N ALA A 76 -8.01 13.12 6.96
CA ALA A 76 -9.24 13.65 6.39
C ALA A 76 -9.86 12.75 5.31
N SER A 77 -9.08 11.90 4.65
CA SER A 77 -9.61 10.95 3.66
C SER A 77 -10.51 9.90 4.30
N LEU A 78 -10.22 9.46 5.53
CA LEU A 78 -11.05 8.48 6.25
C LEU A 78 -12.48 9.01 6.47
N TYR A 79 -12.62 10.30 6.78
CA TYR A 79 -13.91 10.96 6.96
C TYR A 79 -14.72 11.09 5.65
N LYS A 80 -14.10 10.92 4.47
CA LYS A 80 -14.80 11.01 3.19
C LYS A 80 -15.47 9.70 2.78
N ALA A 81 -15.02 8.57 3.35
CA ALA A 81 -15.47 7.25 2.92
C ALA A 81 -16.42 6.59 3.92
N PHE A 82 -16.28 6.87 5.21
CA PHE A 82 -17.07 6.21 6.26
C PHE A 82 -17.84 7.18 7.15
N GLU A 83 -18.84 6.64 7.83
CA GLU A 83 -19.55 7.33 8.91
C GLU A 83 -18.59 7.74 10.03
N LEU A 84 -18.95 8.80 10.76
CA LEU A 84 -18.09 9.40 11.79
C LEU A 84 -17.66 8.39 12.87
N ALA A 85 -18.58 7.53 13.31
CA ALA A 85 -18.31 6.53 14.33
C ALA A 85 -17.29 5.48 13.87
N GLU A 86 -17.43 4.99 12.63
CA GLU A 86 -16.50 4.03 12.05
C GLU A 86 -15.12 4.66 11.81
N THR A 87 -15.09 5.88 11.28
CA THR A 87 -13.86 6.65 11.07
C THR A 87 -13.07 6.80 12.37
N ARG A 88 -13.74 7.18 13.47
CA ARG A 88 -13.09 7.31 14.79
C ARG A 88 -12.52 5.97 15.27
N ARG A 89 -13.29 4.89 15.19
CA ARG A 89 -12.84 3.54 15.57
C ARG A 89 -11.57 3.13 14.82
N LEU A 90 -11.50 3.40 13.51
CA LEU A 90 -10.32 3.08 12.70
C LEU A 90 -9.13 3.99 13.07
N LEU A 91 -9.36 5.29 13.22
CA LEU A 91 -8.32 6.25 13.60
C LEU A 91 -7.71 5.98 14.98
N ASP A 92 -8.52 5.55 15.96
CA ASP A 92 -8.04 5.24 17.30
C ASP A 92 -7.04 4.06 17.31
N ARG A 93 -7.18 3.15 16.35
CA ARG A 93 -6.28 2.02 16.13
C ARG A 93 -5.06 2.36 15.28
N LEU A 94 -4.93 3.60 14.81
CA LEU A 94 -3.83 4.03 13.94
C LEU A 94 -2.86 4.97 14.66
N GLU A 95 -1.59 4.80 14.32
CA GLU A 95 -0.56 5.82 14.49
C GLU A 95 0.02 6.11 13.11
N ILE A 96 -0.21 7.32 12.59
CA ILE A 96 0.13 7.66 11.21
C ILE A 96 1.42 8.48 11.18
N HIS A 97 2.41 7.95 10.47
CA HIS A 97 3.66 8.63 10.14
C HIS A 97 3.77 8.83 8.63
N TYR A 98 4.58 9.80 8.21
CA TYR A 98 4.84 10.07 6.80
C TYR A 98 6.30 9.79 6.45
N ALA A 99 6.53 9.21 5.28
CA ALA A 99 7.87 9.06 4.73
C ALA A 99 8.54 10.46 4.61
N PRO A 100 9.86 10.59 4.85
CA PRO A 100 10.55 11.86 4.64
C PRO A 100 10.48 12.28 3.17
N LYS A 101 10.25 13.57 2.89
CA LYS A 101 10.18 14.10 1.51
C LYS A 101 11.40 13.74 0.64
N GLN A 102 12.61 13.65 1.23
CA GLN A 102 13.83 13.27 0.52
C GLN A 102 13.87 11.80 0.04
N CYS A 103 12.99 10.93 0.53
CA CYS A 103 12.87 9.54 0.08
C CYS A 103 12.14 9.42 -1.27
N LEU A 104 11.55 10.49 -1.83
CA LEU A 104 10.96 10.42 -3.18
C LEU A 104 12.02 10.21 -4.29
N ALA A 105 13.29 10.51 -4.00
CA ALA A 105 14.43 10.27 -4.90
C ALA A 105 15.21 8.98 -4.58
N ARG A 106 14.86 8.24 -3.52
CA ARG A 106 15.58 7.03 -3.10
C ARG A 106 14.60 5.91 -2.78
N ARG A 107 14.78 4.75 -3.43
CA ARG A 107 14.06 3.48 -3.24
C ARG A 107 13.45 3.33 -1.84
N ILE A 108 12.26 2.71 -1.77
CA ILE A 108 11.58 2.27 -0.54
C ILE A 108 12.61 2.01 0.57
N PRO A 109 12.57 2.76 1.69
CA PRO A 109 13.60 2.68 2.73
C PRO A 109 13.78 1.22 3.15
N ASP A 110 15.03 0.80 3.29
CA ASP A 110 15.31 -0.56 3.70
C ASP A 110 14.75 -0.83 5.11
N ILE A 111 14.56 -2.11 5.40
CA ILE A 111 13.90 -2.59 6.62
C ILE A 111 14.55 -2.05 7.92
N LYS A 112 15.87 -1.80 7.91
CA LYS A 112 16.59 -1.27 9.07
C LYS A 112 16.25 0.21 9.28
N THR A 113 16.13 0.97 8.19
CA THR A 113 15.72 2.37 8.21
C THR A 113 14.28 2.55 8.71
N LEU A 114 13.36 1.66 8.31
CA LEU A 114 11.99 1.68 8.84
C LEU A 114 11.94 1.29 10.32
N SER A 115 12.69 0.25 10.71
CA SER A 115 12.73 -0.22 12.09
C SER A 115 13.34 0.75 13.09
N SER A 116 14.28 1.62 12.68
CA SER A 116 14.87 2.62 13.57
C SER A 116 13.92 3.79 13.84
N LYS A 117 13.11 4.16 12.85
CA LYS A 117 12.12 5.25 12.96
C LYS A 117 10.87 4.86 13.74
N ALA A 118 10.45 3.60 13.68
CA ALA A 118 9.32 3.11 14.46
C ALA A 118 9.62 2.92 15.96
N LYS A 119 10.89 3.10 16.38
CA LYS A 119 11.34 2.99 17.78
C LYS A 119 11.63 4.35 18.44
N ALA A 120 11.44 5.46 17.72
CA ALA A 120 11.59 6.83 18.20
C ALA A 120 10.20 7.44 18.44
#